data_AF-A0A928WD36-F1
#
_entry.id   AF-A0A928WD36-F1
#
_cell.length_a   1.000
_cell.length_b   1.000
_cell.length_c   1.000
_cell.angle_alpha   90.00
_cell.angle_beta   90.00
_cell.angle_gamma   90.00
#
_symmetry.space_group_name_H-M   'P 1'
#
loop_
_entity.id
_entity.type
_entity.pdbx_description
1 polymer ?
#
loop_
_entity_poly.entity_id
_entity_poly.type
_entity_poly.pdbx_seq_one_letter_code
_entity_poly.pdbx_strand_id
1 'polypeptide(L)'
;MKAVISFSPGDYFGEKLPSLKTVFPKITQPYLVTSSKEEADGLKELIGGVADQSNLQSQFIPESEGFHGSRALWIDQVGADEYWAAITAFLNKIAPS
;
A
#
# COMPACT_ATOMS: atom_id res chain seq x y z
N MET A 1 4.22 -1.59 17.12
CA MET A 1 3.74 -0.93 15.88
C MET A 1 2.24 -1.17 15.79
N LYS A 2 1.41 -0.14 15.52
CA LYS A 2 -0.07 -0.28 15.48
C LYS A 2 -0.62 -0.55 14.08
N ALA A 3 0.06 -0.05 13.04
CA ALA A 3 -0.28 -0.26 11.64
C ALA A 3 0.93 0.08 10.75
N VAL A 4 0.87 -0.29 9.47
CA VAL A 4 1.87 0.01 8.44
C VAL A 4 1.23 0.74 7.26
N ILE A 5 1.90 1.76 6.73
CA ILE A 5 1.58 2.33 5.41
C ILE A 5 2.84 2.22 4.57
N SER A 6 2.73 1.70 3.35
CA SER A 6 3.86 1.57 2.43
C SER A 6 3.49 2.04 1.03
N PHE A 7 4.40 2.77 0.40
CA PHE A 7 4.20 3.39 -0.91
C PHE A 7 5.01 2.66 -1.97
N SER A 8 4.33 2.00 -2.91
CA SER A 8 4.90 1.12 -3.93
C SER A 8 5.97 0.16 -3.38
N PRO A 9 5.67 -0.67 -2.35
CA PRO A 9 6.67 -1.60 -1.82
C PRO A 9 7.14 -2.62 -2.86
N GLY A 10 8.40 -3.04 -2.74
CA GLY A 10 9.06 -3.96 -3.66
C GLY A 10 10.12 -4.83 -2.97
N ASP A 11 10.56 -5.88 -3.66
CA ASP A 11 11.68 -6.75 -3.23
C ASP A 11 13.05 -6.09 -3.51
N TYR A 12 13.30 -4.93 -2.89
CA TYR A 12 14.48 -4.11 -3.19
C TYR A 12 15.83 -4.68 -2.72
N PHE A 13 15.79 -5.68 -1.84
CA PHE A 13 17.00 -6.25 -1.22
C PHE A 13 17.45 -7.56 -1.87
N GLY A 14 16.78 -8.02 -2.93
CA GLY A 14 17.06 -9.31 -3.57
C GLY A 14 17.02 -10.45 -2.55
N GLU A 15 17.99 -11.37 -2.64
CA GLU A 15 18.06 -12.54 -1.76
C GLU A 15 18.50 -12.23 -0.31
N LYS A 16 18.87 -10.98 -0.01
CA LYS A 16 19.30 -10.60 1.34
C LYS A 16 18.17 -10.59 2.34
N LEU A 17 16.91 -10.44 1.89
CA LEU A 17 15.72 -10.49 2.73
C LEU A 17 14.64 -11.35 2.07
N PRO A 18 13.72 -11.94 2.86
CA PRO A 18 12.61 -12.70 2.30
C PRO A 18 11.74 -11.83 1.40
N SER A 19 11.24 -12.42 0.32
CA SER A 19 10.30 -11.77 -0.60
C SER A 19 9.04 -11.34 0.14
N LEU A 20 8.51 -10.16 -0.22
CA LEU A 20 7.23 -9.65 0.26
C LEU A 20 6.10 -10.68 0.10
N LYS A 21 6.13 -11.51 -0.95
CA LYS A 21 5.13 -12.55 -1.21
C LYS A 21 5.06 -13.60 -0.09
N THR A 22 6.17 -13.78 0.62
CA THR A 22 6.28 -14.72 1.75
C THR A 22 6.08 -14.07 3.12
N VAL A 23 6.22 -12.74 3.18
CA VAL A 23 6.14 -11.96 4.42
C VAL A 23 4.73 -11.45 4.66
N PHE A 24 4.07 -10.88 3.63
CA PHE A 24 2.73 -10.30 3.74
C PHE A 24 1.68 -11.26 4.32
N PRO A 25 1.61 -12.54 3.93
CA PRO A 25 0.65 -13.49 4.51
C PRO A 25 0.84 -13.74 6.02
N LYS A 26 1.97 -13.32 6.60
CA LYS A 26 2.29 -13.49 8.03
C LYS A 26 2.04 -12.21 8.83
N ILE A 27 1.72 -11.09 8.16
CA ILE A 27 1.44 -9.82 8.82
C ILE A 27 0.03 -9.91 9.43
N THR A 28 -0.07 -9.66 10.73
CA THR A 28 -1.35 -9.62 11.46
C THR A 28 -1.80 -8.20 11.77
N GLN A 29 -0.90 -7.23 11.64
CA GLN A 29 -1.20 -5.82 11.85
C GLN A 29 -1.98 -5.26 10.65
N PRO A 30 -2.80 -4.20 10.88
CA PRO A 30 -3.36 -3.42 9.79
C PRO A 30 -2.28 -2.88 8.87
N TYR A 31 -2.54 -2.89 7.57
CA TYR A 31 -1.71 -2.23 6.60
C TYR A 31 -2.49 -1.60 5.45
N LEU A 32 -1.93 -0.52 4.92
CA LEU A 32 -2.27 0.05 3.64
C LEU A 32 -1.01 0.02 2.76
N VAL A 33 -1.08 -0.66 1.63
CA VAL A 33 -0.07 -0.53 0.58
C VAL A 33 -0.66 0.25 -0.58
N THR A 34 0.11 1.16 -1.16
CA THR A 34 -0.32 1.93 -2.32
C THR A 34 0.56 1.59 -3.51
N SER A 35 0.05 1.82 -4.72
CA SER A 35 0.82 1.72 -5.96
C SER A 35 0.43 2.84 -6.93
N SER A 36 1.16 2.98 -8.03
CA SER A 36 0.56 3.57 -9.24
C SER A 36 -0.50 2.62 -9.82
N LYS A 37 -1.25 3.09 -10.82
CA LYS A 37 -2.21 2.25 -11.55
C LYS A 37 -1.51 1.15 -12.33
N GLU A 38 -0.39 1.48 -12.98
CA GLU A 38 0.44 0.53 -13.75
C GLU A 38 1.02 -0.59 -12.86
N GLU A 39 1.38 -0.25 -11.62
CA GLU A 39 2.00 -1.19 -10.67
C GLU A 39 1.00 -2.12 -9.98
N ALA A 40 -0.31 -1.86 -10.12
CA ALA A 40 -1.35 -2.44 -9.29
C ALA A 40 -1.34 -3.98 -9.28
N ASP A 41 -1.35 -4.60 -10.46
CA ASP A 41 -1.40 -6.06 -10.58
C ASP A 41 -0.10 -6.70 -10.09
N GLY A 42 1.04 -6.11 -10.42
CA GLY A 42 2.35 -6.57 -9.93
C GLY A 42 2.46 -6.51 -8.41
N LEU A 43 2.00 -5.42 -7.80
CA LEU A 43 1.98 -5.29 -6.34
C LEU A 43 1.01 -6.30 -5.71
N LYS A 44 -0.16 -6.52 -6.31
CA LYS A 44 -1.14 -7.51 -5.83
C LYS A 44 -0.54 -8.91 -5.77
N GLU A 45 0.18 -9.31 -6.80
CA GLU A 45 0.92 -10.58 -6.82
C GLU A 45 2.05 -10.61 -5.79
N LEU A 46 2.78 -9.50 -5.65
CA LEU A 46 3.92 -9.38 -4.75
C LEU A 46 3.52 -9.45 -3.28
N ILE A 47 2.32 -9.00 -2.93
CA ILE A 47 1.78 -9.17 -1.56
C ILE A 47 1.03 -10.51 -1.39
N GLY A 48 1.11 -11.41 -2.37
CA GLY A 48 0.49 -12.74 -2.30
C GLY A 48 -1.04 -12.73 -2.42
N GLY A 49 -1.62 -11.65 -2.97
CA GLY A 49 -3.07 -11.50 -3.10
C GLY A 49 -3.84 -11.44 -1.78
N VAL A 50 -3.16 -11.17 -0.66
CA VAL A 50 -3.75 -11.19 0.70
C VAL A 50 -4.36 -9.85 1.13
N ALA A 51 -4.30 -8.82 0.28
CA ALA A 51 -5.13 -7.63 0.49
C ALA A 51 -6.61 -8.05 0.58
N ASP A 52 -7.32 -7.48 1.55
CA ASP A 52 -8.74 -7.64 1.87
C ASP A 52 -9.14 -8.84 2.74
N GLN A 53 -8.18 -9.50 3.41
CA GLN A 53 -8.50 -10.59 4.36
C GLN A 53 -9.24 -10.12 5.63
N SER A 54 -9.12 -8.86 6.04
CA SER A 54 -9.63 -8.39 7.33
C SER A 54 -10.20 -6.96 7.34
N ASN A 55 -10.52 -6.36 6.18
CA ASN A 55 -10.91 -4.94 6.00
C ASN A 55 -9.89 -3.88 6.47
N LEU A 56 -8.81 -4.31 7.15
CA LEU A 56 -7.73 -3.49 7.69
C LEU A 56 -6.38 -3.77 7.02
N GLN A 57 -6.37 -4.68 6.05
CA GLN A 57 -5.23 -5.06 5.23
C GLN A 57 -5.64 -4.83 3.80
N SER A 58 -5.11 -3.80 3.14
CA SER A 58 -5.65 -3.34 1.87
C SER A 58 -4.58 -2.84 0.92
N GLN A 59 -4.86 -2.95 -0.36
CA GLN A 59 -4.14 -2.29 -1.43
C GLN A 59 -4.99 -1.14 -1.97
N PHE A 60 -4.43 0.05 -2.02
CA PHE A 60 -5.03 1.19 -2.70
C PHE A 60 -4.42 1.35 -4.09
N ILE A 61 -5.31 1.49 -5.08
CA ILE A 61 -4.98 1.72 -6.48
C ILE A 61 -5.73 3.01 -6.88
N PRO A 62 -5.04 4.03 -7.38
CA PRO A 62 -5.70 5.26 -7.83
C PRO A 62 -6.53 5.02 -9.10
N GLU A 63 -7.55 5.84 -9.31
CA GLU A 63 -8.26 5.94 -10.59
C GLU A 63 -7.40 6.66 -11.64
N SER A 64 -6.67 7.70 -11.24
CA SER A 64 -5.61 8.34 -12.04
C SER A 64 -4.42 7.41 -12.28
N GLU A 65 -3.46 7.84 -13.12
CA GLU A 65 -2.23 7.07 -13.37
C GLU A 65 -1.42 6.84 -12.09
N GLY A 66 -1.43 7.82 -11.18
CA GLY A 66 -0.65 7.79 -9.96
C GLY A 66 0.86 7.88 -10.17
N PHE A 67 1.61 7.75 -9.07
CA PHE A 67 3.07 7.83 -9.10
C PHE A 67 3.70 6.76 -8.22
N HIS A 68 4.90 6.30 -8.60
CA HIS A 68 5.69 5.38 -7.80
C HIS A 68 6.12 6.00 -6.47
N GLY A 69 5.92 5.27 -5.38
CA GLY A 69 6.43 5.62 -4.05
C GLY A 69 5.78 6.86 -3.43
N SER A 70 6.44 7.45 -2.44
CA SER A 70 5.90 8.60 -1.69
C SER A 70 5.73 9.87 -2.53
N ARG A 71 6.28 9.91 -3.74
CA ARG A 71 6.03 10.99 -4.72
C ARG A 71 4.55 11.15 -5.04
N ALA A 72 3.75 10.07 -4.91
CA ALA A 72 2.31 10.11 -5.06
C ALA A 72 1.60 11.12 -4.13
N LEU A 73 2.24 11.55 -3.04
CA LEU A 73 1.65 12.47 -2.06
C LEU A 73 1.98 13.94 -2.29
N TRP A 74 2.83 14.25 -3.27
CA TRP A 74 3.25 15.64 -3.50
C TRP A 74 2.09 16.50 -3.98
N ILE A 75 2.01 17.72 -3.45
CA ILE A 75 0.88 18.65 -3.64
C ILE A 75 0.60 19.00 -5.11
N ASP A 76 1.62 18.97 -5.95
CA ASP A 76 1.51 19.32 -7.38
C ASP A 76 1.31 18.10 -8.29
N GLN A 77 1.14 16.89 -7.74
CA GLN A 77 0.86 15.70 -8.54
C GLN A 77 -0.62 15.54 -8.78
N VAL A 78 -0.98 15.31 -10.05
CA VAL A 78 -2.32 14.91 -10.43
C VAL A 78 -2.67 13.59 -9.74
N GLY A 79 -3.79 13.55 -9.01
CA GLY A 79 -4.28 12.39 -8.29
C GLY A 79 -3.74 12.22 -6.86
N ALA A 80 -2.90 13.14 -6.36
CA ALA A 80 -2.39 13.07 -4.99
C ALA A 80 -3.49 13.09 -3.92
N ASP A 81 -4.61 13.75 -4.21
CA ASP A 81 -5.81 13.80 -3.38
C ASP A 81 -6.41 12.42 -3.14
N GLU A 82 -6.39 11.52 -4.13
CA GLU A 82 -6.89 10.15 -3.98
C GLU A 82 -6.07 9.36 -2.94
N TYR A 83 -4.74 9.50 -3.00
CA TYR A 83 -3.83 8.86 -2.03
C TYR A 83 -4.05 9.42 -0.63
N TRP A 84 -4.19 10.74 -0.48
CA TRP A 84 -4.47 11.37 0.81
C TRP A 84 -5.83 10.93 1.37
N ALA A 85 -6.85 10.79 0.52
CA ALA A 85 -8.15 10.26 0.91
C ALA A 85 -8.03 8.81 1.43
N ALA A 86 -7.30 7.94 0.73
CA ALA A 86 -7.08 6.56 1.14
C ALA A 86 -6.33 6.44 2.47
N ILE A 87 -5.26 7.23 2.65
CA ILE A 87 -4.49 7.27 3.90
C ILE A 87 -5.36 7.74 5.06
N THR A 88 -6.10 8.83 4.85
CA THR A 88 -6.97 9.40 5.90
C THR A 88 -8.06 8.41 6.30
N ALA A 89 -8.69 7.76 5.33
CA ALA A 89 -9.69 6.74 5.58
C ALA A 89 -9.11 5.54 6.36
N PHE A 90 -7.90 5.09 6.00
CA PHE A 90 -7.21 4.03 6.74
C PHE A 90 -6.88 4.44 8.18
N LEU A 91 -6.31 5.62 8.38
CA LEU A 91 -5.98 6.17 9.70
C LEU A 91 -7.21 6.27 10.61
N ASN A 92 -8.34 6.75 10.08
CA ASN A 92 -9.60 6.85 10.82
C ASN A 92 -10.15 5.48 11.27
N LYS A 93 -9.88 4.40 10.52
CA LYS A 93 -10.28 3.04 10.92
C LYS A 93 -9.45 2.49 12.08
N ILE A 94 -8.16 2.82 12.14
CA ILE A 94 -7.21 2.26 13.12
C ILE A 94 -7.02 3.12 14.37
N ALA A 95 -7.32 4.41 14.27
CA ALA A 95 -7.19 5.39 15.35
C ALA A 95 -8.29 6.46 15.21
N PRO A 96 -9.57 6.10 15.44
CA PRO A 96 -10.66 7.06 15.45
C PRO A 96 -10.41 8.12 16.53
N SER A 97 -10.77 9.36 16.22
CA SER A 97 -10.66 10.53 17.12
C SER A 97 -11.66 10.47 18.27
#